data_AF-A0A4Z1A8N9-F1
#
_entry.id   AF-A0A4Z1A8N9-F1
#
_cell.length_a   1.000
_cell.length_b   1.000
_cell.length_c   1.000
_cell.angle_alpha   90.00
_cell.angle_beta   90.00
_cell.angle_gamma   90.00
#
_symmetry.space_group_name_H-M   'P 1'
#
loop_
_entity.id
_entity.type
_entity.pdbx_description
1 polymer ?
#
loop_
_entity_poly.entity_id
_entity_poly.type
_entity_poly.pdbx_seq_one_letter_code
_entity_poly.pdbx_strand_id
1 'polypeptide(L)'
;MSSIPWKSILLKHKEVCNHFVHSIKRVNPQFPEEELADHLELFMDSLLTNLKIEMDDVTIVSLFETLVILISKHVLSIKDQTKKLFYQILSEIHPDVKRDPKLFFSYFANVFSKLEPDKKDVFLKRFHSILPKIQTIEESNFVLGLLYWASGKPEYRESLQSPFLNLNPSLKSEIKQLFGIDESSIQSPFFAKVGNQSEKPNFHFRFISGYTLFGGSFQQLPILYLDLEKILVSSGETWFQLFVDEFGTSLYPIEKTQSAVRMSDKPSNLWKPMIQQKLDPSFVTSSIEKDSFLIITLRNSYQLYLFYKGRT
;
A
#
# COMPACT_ATOMS: atom_id res chain seq x y z
N MET A 1 11.01 -0.93 -34.31
CA MET A 1 11.62 0.32 -33.82
C MET A 1 10.72 1.46 -34.23
N SER A 2 9.89 2.00 -33.33
CA SER A 2 9.19 3.26 -33.58
C SER A 2 10.20 4.39 -33.38
N SER A 3 10.60 5.06 -34.44
CA SER A 3 11.54 6.18 -34.36
C SER A 3 10.81 7.44 -33.92
N ILE A 4 10.27 7.45 -32.70
CA ILE A 4 9.87 8.72 -32.08
C ILE A 4 11.17 9.47 -31.78
N PRO A 5 11.40 10.66 -32.36
CA PRO A 5 12.67 11.35 -32.22
C PRO A 5 12.70 12.11 -30.89
N TRP A 6 12.42 11.43 -29.78
CA TRP A 6 12.36 12.01 -28.44
C TRP A 6 13.67 12.74 -28.11
N LYS A 7 14.82 12.21 -28.59
CA LYS A 7 16.14 12.84 -28.46
C LYS A 7 16.16 14.24 -29.08
N SER A 8 15.64 14.43 -30.30
CA SER A 8 15.62 15.75 -30.94
C SER A 8 14.65 16.72 -30.27
N ILE A 9 13.53 16.21 -29.76
CA ILE A 9 12.55 17.01 -29.01
C ILE A 9 13.20 17.53 -27.71
N LEU A 10 13.84 16.67 -26.92
CA LEU A 10 14.51 17.11 -25.69
C LEU A 10 15.64 18.11 -25.99
N LEU A 11 16.40 17.92 -27.07
CA LEU A 11 17.43 18.87 -27.50
C LEU A 11 16.84 20.24 -27.91
N LYS A 12 15.71 20.23 -28.63
CA LYS A 12 14.96 21.45 -28.98
C LYS A 12 14.51 22.21 -27.72
N HIS A 13 14.15 21.50 -26.66
CA HIS A 13 13.67 22.05 -25.38
C HIS A 13 14.73 21.97 -24.26
N LYS A 14 16.03 22.01 -24.60
CA LYS A 14 17.14 21.81 -23.64
C LYS A 14 17.10 22.74 -22.42
N GLU A 15 16.70 24.00 -22.59
CA GLU A 15 16.70 24.98 -21.49
C GLU A 15 15.62 24.64 -20.46
N VAL A 16 14.47 24.13 -20.92
CA VAL A 16 13.40 23.65 -20.04
C VAL A 16 13.85 22.41 -19.28
N CYS A 17 14.51 21.47 -19.96
CA CYS A 17 15.04 20.25 -19.34
C CYS A 17 16.09 20.59 -18.27
N ASN A 18 17.03 21.49 -18.57
CA ASN A 18 18.02 21.99 -17.62
C ASN A 18 17.37 22.66 -16.41
N HIS A 19 16.32 23.45 -16.64
CA HIS A 19 15.56 24.08 -15.56
C HIS A 19 14.95 23.05 -14.60
N PHE A 20 14.39 21.94 -15.09
CA PHE A 20 13.86 20.89 -14.23
C PHE A 20 14.94 20.27 -13.34
N VAL A 21 16.10 19.92 -13.92
CA VAL A 21 17.22 19.36 -13.16
C VAL A 21 17.72 20.35 -12.11
N HIS A 22 17.91 21.62 -12.47
CA HIS A 22 18.33 22.66 -11.53
C HIS A 22 17.32 22.88 -10.40
N SER A 23 16.03 22.89 -10.70
CA SER A 23 14.97 23.04 -9.71
C SER A 23 14.96 21.90 -8.71
N ILE A 24 15.16 20.65 -9.17
CA ILE A 24 15.29 19.49 -8.29
C ILE A 24 16.58 19.57 -7.46
N LYS A 25 17.71 19.95 -8.04
CA LYS A 25 18.99 20.11 -7.31
C LYS A 25 18.95 21.16 -6.20
N ARG A 26 18.12 22.20 -6.35
CA ARG A 26 17.90 23.19 -5.28
C ARG A 26 17.25 22.58 -4.05
N VAL A 27 16.36 21.60 -4.24
CA VAL A 27 15.63 20.92 -3.16
C VAL A 27 16.38 19.68 -2.67
N ASN A 28 17.11 19.01 -3.57
CA ASN A 28 17.92 17.83 -3.31
C ASN A 28 19.34 18.03 -3.88
N PRO A 29 20.27 18.62 -3.12
CA PRO A 29 21.65 18.87 -3.57
C PRO A 29 22.44 17.62 -3.96
N GLN A 30 22.01 16.42 -3.49
CA GLN A 30 22.64 15.13 -3.77
C GLN A 30 22.00 14.39 -4.96
N PHE A 31 21.26 15.09 -5.82
CA PHE A 31 20.65 14.48 -6.99
C PHE A 31 21.71 13.76 -7.87
N PRO A 32 21.53 12.46 -8.16
CA PRO A 32 22.52 11.69 -8.91
C PRO A 32 22.33 11.90 -10.43
N GLU A 33 23.05 12.86 -11.00
CA GLU A 33 23.00 13.13 -12.46
C GLU A 33 23.46 11.95 -13.32
N GLU A 34 24.39 11.13 -12.81
CA GLU A 34 24.84 9.92 -13.48
C GLU A 34 23.69 8.92 -13.69
N GLU A 35 22.81 8.77 -12.68
CA GLU A 35 21.60 7.95 -12.83
C GLU A 35 20.66 8.51 -13.90
N LEU A 36 20.59 9.84 -14.08
CA LEU A 36 19.74 10.42 -15.13
C LEU A 36 20.21 9.98 -16.52
N ALA A 37 21.53 9.98 -16.76
CA ALA A 37 22.09 9.51 -18.02
C ALA A 37 21.80 8.01 -18.24
N ASP A 38 21.97 7.19 -17.20
CA ASP A 38 21.76 5.74 -17.27
C ASP A 38 20.30 5.34 -17.49
N HIS A 39 19.36 6.13 -16.98
CA HIS A 39 17.94 5.80 -16.99
C HIS A 39 17.17 6.44 -18.15
N LEU A 40 17.69 7.49 -18.78
CA LEU A 40 16.96 8.28 -19.79
C LEU A 40 16.55 7.45 -21.01
N GLU A 41 17.49 6.75 -21.64
CA GLU A 41 17.21 5.96 -22.84
C GLU A 41 16.30 4.77 -22.50
N LEU A 42 16.59 4.03 -21.43
CA LEU A 42 15.76 2.92 -20.97
C LEU A 42 14.32 3.36 -20.68
N PHE A 43 14.14 4.51 -20.04
CA PHE A 43 12.83 5.03 -19.69
C PHE A 43 12.01 5.43 -20.91
N MET A 44 12.60 6.23 -21.80
CA MET A 44 11.92 6.67 -23.02
C MET A 44 11.60 5.49 -23.93
N ASP A 45 12.56 4.61 -24.19
CA ASP A 45 12.36 3.48 -25.09
C ASP A 45 11.32 2.50 -24.53
N SER A 46 11.32 2.22 -23.23
CA SER A 46 10.32 1.34 -22.61
C SER A 46 8.91 1.93 -22.70
N LEU A 47 8.75 3.22 -22.40
CA LEU A 47 7.44 3.87 -22.49
C LEU A 47 6.91 3.91 -23.91
N LEU A 48 7.77 4.28 -24.87
CA LEU A 48 7.38 4.46 -26.26
C LEU A 48 7.22 3.12 -27.02
N THR A 49 7.67 2.01 -26.41
CA THR A 49 7.46 0.66 -26.94
C THR A 49 5.96 0.35 -27.06
N ASN A 50 5.55 -0.17 -28.21
CA ASN A 50 4.17 -0.53 -28.55
C ASN A 50 3.16 0.64 -28.54
N LEU A 51 3.62 1.89 -28.39
CA LEU A 51 2.78 3.07 -28.57
C LEU A 51 2.62 3.35 -30.08
N LYS A 52 1.38 3.32 -30.57
CA LYS A 52 1.05 3.63 -31.98
C LYS A 52 0.74 5.11 -32.22
N ILE A 53 0.63 5.89 -31.15
CA ILE A 53 0.26 7.30 -31.19
C ILE A 53 1.54 8.12 -31.06
N GLU A 54 1.70 9.18 -31.87
CA GLU A 54 2.78 10.13 -31.66
C GLU A 54 2.48 10.99 -30.44
N MET A 55 3.43 11.06 -29.50
CA MET A 55 3.37 12.00 -28.38
C MET A 55 3.86 13.37 -28.85
N ASP A 56 3.18 14.43 -28.42
CA ASP A 56 3.62 15.79 -28.71
C ASP A 56 4.87 16.19 -27.90
N ASP A 57 5.50 17.30 -28.31
CA ASP A 57 6.70 17.84 -27.65
C ASP A 57 6.48 18.04 -26.14
N VAL A 58 5.30 18.52 -25.76
CA VAL A 58 4.95 18.84 -24.37
C VAL A 58 4.93 17.58 -23.50
N THR A 59 4.37 16.50 -24.04
CA THR A 59 4.30 15.20 -23.37
C THR A 59 5.68 14.60 -23.21
N ILE A 60 6.52 14.63 -24.26
CA ILE A 60 7.90 14.12 -24.20
C ILE A 60 8.74 14.91 -23.18
N VAL A 61 8.64 16.24 -23.16
CA VAL A 61 9.33 17.07 -22.16
C VAL A 61 8.82 16.78 -20.75
N SER A 62 7.51 16.53 -20.59
CA SER A 62 6.97 16.14 -19.30
C SER A 62 7.40 14.74 -18.85
N LEU A 63 7.62 13.81 -19.77
CA LEU A 63 8.17 12.49 -19.44
C LEU A 63 9.58 12.62 -18.88
N PHE A 64 10.39 13.51 -19.44
CA PHE A 64 11.70 13.84 -18.89
C PHE A 64 11.58 14.40 -17.45
N GLU A 65 10.70 15.37 -17.21
CA GLU A 65 10.44 15.89 -15.86
C GLU A 65 10.04 14.75 -14.90
N THR A 66 9.18 13.84 -15.36
CA THR A 66 8.73 12.68 -14.57
C THR A 66 9.91 11.78 -14.19
N LEU A 67 10.81 11.48 -15.13
CA LEU A 67 12.02 10.70 -14.85
C LEU A 67 12.89 11.37 -13.78
N VAL A 68 13.14 12.68 -13.90
CA VAL A 68 13.92 13.44 -12.91
C VAL A 68 13.28 13.33 -11.52
N ILE A 69 11.96 13.42 -11.42
CA ILE A 69 11.23 13.25 -10.15
C ILE A 69 11.38 11.83 -9.60
N LEU A 70 11.29 10.80 -10.44
CA LEU A 70 11.43 9.41 -10.02
C LEU A 70 12.84 9.11 -9.47
N ILE A 71 13.88 9.63 -10.13
CA ILE A 71 15.27 9.54 -9.65
C ILE A 71 15.42 10.27 -8.33
N SER A 72 14.94 11.52 -8.24
CA SER A 72 15.03 12.31 -7.01
C SER A 72 14.30 11.66 -5.82
N LYS A 73 13.28 10.85 -6.06
CA LYS A 73 12.53 10.13 -5.02
C LYS A 73 13.14 8.75 -4.71
N HIS A 74 14.30 8.41 -5.27
CA HIS A 74 14.94 7.10 -5.12
C HIS A 74 13.98 5.94 -5.49
N VAL A 75 13.08 6.20 -6.43
CA VAL A 75 12.18 5.17 -6.97
C VAL A 75 12.98 4.22 -7.84
N LEU A 76 13.98 4.73 -8.56
CA LEU A 76 14.79 3.99 -9.53
C LEU A 76 16.15 3.51 -9.00
N SER A 77 16.53 3.88 -7.78
CA SER A 77 17.75 3.44 -7.09
C SER A 77 17.63 1.99 -6.57
N ILE A 78 17.19 1.08 -7.44
CA ILE A 78 16.88 -0.30 -7.09
C ILE A 78 18.00 -1.22 -7.61
N LYS A 79 18.22 -2.34 -6.92
CA LYS A 79 19.09 -3.44 -7.37
C LYS A 79 18.83 -3.76 -8.85
N ASP A 80 19.88 -4.13 -9.59
CA ASP A 80 19.84 -4.36 -11.04
C ASP A 80 18.65 -5.20 -11.54
N GLN A 81 18.26 -6.24 -10.82
CA GLN A 81 17.14 -7.10 -11.22
C GLN A 81 15.78 -6.39 -11.14
N THR A 82 15.54 -5.64 -10.08
CA THR A 82 14.28 -4.91 -9.89
C THR A 82 14.19 -3.72 -10.86
N LYS A 83 15.33 -3.08 -11.19
CA LYS A 83 15.44 -2.08 -12.27
C LYS A 83 15.00 -2.66 -13.61
N LYS A 84 15.51 -3.83 -13.99
CA LYS A 84 15.13 -4.52 -15.25
C LYS A 84 13.63 -4.82 -15.29
N LEU A 85 13.08 -5.35 -14.20
CA LEU A 85 11.65 -5.67 -14.13
C LEU A 85 10.76 -4.42 -14.23
N PHE A 86 11.17 -3.30 -13.63
CA PHE A 86 10.45 -2.03 -13.78
C PHE A 86 10.34 -1.60 -15.26
N TYR A 87 11.44 -1.63 -16.01
CA TYR A 87 11.42 -1.27 -17.42
C TYR A 87 10.66 -2.28 -18.29
N GLN A 88 10.72 -3.56 -17.94
CA GLN A 88 9.89 -4.58 -18.58
C GLN A 88 8.40 -4.32 -18.36
N ILE A 89 7.98 -3.94 -17.15
CA ILE A 89 6.60 -3.53 -16.89
C ILE A 89 6.23 -2.33 -17.77
N LEU A 90 7.09 -1.31 -17.86
CA LEU A 90 6.82 -0.14 -18.70
C LEU A 90 6.71 -0.47 -20.18
N SER A 91 7.46 -1.44 -20.69
CA SER A 91 7.38 -1.84 -22.09
C SER A 91 6.13 -2.68 -22.40
N GLU A 92 5.74 -3.55 -21.48
CA GLU A 92 4.63 -4.50 -21.65
C GLU A 92 3.26 -3.94 -21.22
N ILE A 93 3.21 -2.85 -20.44
CA ILE A 93 1.93 -2.29 -19.99
C ILE A 93 1.07 -1.84 -21.17
N HIS A 94 -0.24 -2.02 -21.03
CA HIS A 94 -1.18 -1.73 -22.10
C HIS A 94 -1.06 -0.27 -22.59
N PRO A 95 -1.07 0.00 -23.91
CA PRO A 95 -0.89 1.35 -24.46
C PRO A 95 -1.86 2.40 -23.90
N ASP A 96 -3.08 2.01 -23.51
CA ASP A 96 -4.04 2.96 -22.94
C ASP A 96 -3.63 3.47 -21.55
N VAL A 97 -2.90 2.67 -20.77
CA VAL A 97 -2.31 3.13 -19.51
C VAL A 97 -1.22 4.18 -19.76
N LYS A 98 -0.52 4.06 -20.89
CA LYS A 98 0.57 4.96 -21.30
C LYS A 98 0.07 6.29 -21.89
N ARG A 99 -1.24 6.46 -22.12
CA ARG A 99 -1.81 7.71 -22.66
C ARG A 99 -1.70 8.87 -21.69
N ASP A 100 -1.78 8.60 -20.39
CA ASP A 100 -1.50 9.59 -19.34
C ASP A 100 -0.37 9.07 -18.43
N PRO A 101 0.88 9.18 -18.89
CA PRO A 101 2.01 8.67 -18.15
C PRO A 101 2.22 9.44 -16.84
N LYS A 102 1.85 10.73 -16.76
CA LYS A 102 2.00 11.51 -15.52
C LYS A 102 1.12 10.91 -14.42
N LEU A 103 -0.13 10.59 -14.73
CA LEU A 103 -1.06 10.00 -13.76
C LEU A 103 -0.54 8.64 -13.28
N PHE A 104 -0.12 7.78 -14.21
CA PHE A 104 0.47 6.48 -13.88
C PHE A 104 1.67 6.62 -12.94
N PHE A 105 2.66 7.42 -13.30
CA PHE A 105 3.89 7.56 -12.52
C PHE A 105 3.67 8.26 -11.20
N SER A 106 2.76 9.23 -11.13
CA SER A 106 2.39 9.88 -9.87
C SER A 106 1.86 8.86 -8.86
N TYR A 107 0.93 8.01 -9.29
CA TYR A 107 0.35 6.98 -8.43
C TYR A 107 1.36 5.88 -8.09
N PHE A 108 2.08 5.37 -9.10
CA PHE A 108 3.13 4.36 -8.91
C PHE A 108 4.21 4.85 -7.94
N ALA A 109 4.76 6.05 -8.13
CA ALA A 109 5.79 6.58 -7.25
C ALA A 109 5.28 6.77 -5.81
N ASN A 110 4.04 7.24 -5.64
CA ASN A 110 3.43 7.40 -4.33
C ASN A 110 3.27 6.07 -3.58
N VAL A 111 2.88 4.99 -4.28
CA VAL A 111 2.78 3.65 -3.69
C VAL A 111 4.17 3.08 -3.44
N PHE A 112 5.03 3.07 -4.46
CA PHE A 112 6.31 2.38 -4.44
C PHE A 112 7.32 3.01 -3.48
N SER A 113 7.30 4.32 -3.30
CA SER A 113 8.18 5.01 -2.35
C SER A 113 7.89 4.67 -0.89
N LYS A 114 6.66 4.26 -0.57
CA LYS A 114 6.23 3.90 0.79
C LYS A 114 6.38 2.42 1.12
N LEU A 115 6.79 1.61 0.14
CA LEU A 115 7.10 0.20 0.35
C LEU A 115 8.43 0.03 1.07
N GLU A 116 8.45 -0.92 1.99
CA GLU A 116 9.68 -1.37 2.63
C GLU A 116 10.64 -1.95 1.57
N PRO A 117 11.97 -1.70 1.65
CA PRO A 117 12.91 -2.06 0.59
C PRO A 117 12.91 -3.55 0.20
N ASP A 118 12.65 -4.43 1.16
CA ASP A 118 12.56 -5.88 0.98
C ASP A 118 11.29 -6.34 0.25
N LYS A 119 10.23 -5.53 0.26
CA LYS A 119 8.96 -5.83 -0.43
C LYS A 119 8.89 -5.34 -1.87
N LYS A 120 9.74 -4.37 -2.25
CA LYS A 120 9.72 -3.73 -3.58
C LYS A 120 9.84 -4.73 -4.73
N ASP A 121 10.72 -5.73 -4.61
CA ASP A 121 10.92 -6.74 -5.65
C ASP A 121 9.70 -7.65 -5.83
N VAL A 122 9.14 -8.15 -4.73
CA VAL A 122 7.93 -8.97 -4.73
C VAL A 122 6.74 -8.18 -5.28
N PHE A 123 6.63 -6.91 -4.90
CA PHE A 123 5.59 -6.01 -5.40
C PHE A 123 5.63 -5.88 -6.93
N LEU A 124 6.80 -5.60 -7.52
CA LEU A 124 6.93 -5.51 -8.97
C LEU A 124 6.65 -6.85 -9.65
N LYS A 125 7.12 -7.97 -9.10
CA LYS A 125 6.83 -9.30 -9.65
C LYS A 125 5.33 -9.59 -9.68
N ARG A 126 4.61 -9.24 -8.61
CA ARG A 126 3.15 -9.39 -8.56
C ARG A 126 2.45 -8.45 -9.54
N PHE A 127 2.87 -7.19 -9.63
CA PHE A 127 2.30 -6.25 -10.59
C PHE A 127 2.53 -6.71 -12.04
N HIS A 128 3.74 -7.19 -12.35
CA HIS A 128 4.09 -7.76 -13.65
C HIS A 128 3.24 -8.99 -13.98
N SER A 129 3.01 -9.90 -13.01
CA SER A 129 2.23 -11.13 -13.24
C SER A 129 0.78 -10.89 -13.67
N ILE A 130 0.19 -9.77 -13.28
CA ILE A 130 -1.20 -9.42 -13.62
C ILE A 130 -1.30 -8.41 -14.78
N LEU A 131 -0.17 -7.84 -15.20
CA LEU A 131 -0.07 -6.83 -16.26
C LEU A 131 -0.84 -7.19 -17.54
N PRO A 132 -0.83 -8.45 -18.04
CA PRO A 132 -1.56 -8.80 -19.27
C PRO A 132 -3.09 -8.63 -19.18
N LYS A 133 -3.65 -8.50 -17.97
CA LYS A 133 -5.09 -8.31 -17.75
C LYS A 133 -5.48 -6.86 -17.51
N ILE A 134 -4.51 -5.96 -17.34
CA ILE A 134 -4.73 -4.53 -17.12
C ILE A 134 -4.90 -3.86 -18.48
N GLN A 135 -6.04 -3.22 -18.70
CA GLN A 135 -6.38 -2.55 -19.95
C GLN A 135 -6.40 -1.03 -19.78
N THR A 136 -6.81 -0.51 -18.62
CA THR A 136 -6.96 0.93 -18.39
C THR A 136 -6.09 1.46 -17.24
N ILE A 137 -5.93 2.78 -17.19
CA ILE A 137 -5.18 3.45 -16.11
C ILE A 137 -5.87 3.28 -14.75
N GLU A 138 -7.20 3.23 -14.71
CA GLU A 138 -7.99 2.98 -13.50
C GLU A 138 -7.73 1.57 -12.96
N GLU A 139 -7.69 0.57 -13.85
CA GLU A 139 -7.34 -0.81 -13.48
C GLU A 139 -5.90 -0.91 -12.98
N SER A 140 -4.96 -0.21 -13.62
CA SER A 140 -3.57 -0.14 -13.17
C SER A 140 -3.46 0.45 -11.77
N ASN A 141 -4.11 1.60 -11.53
CA ASN A 141 -4.11 2.27 -10.24
C ASN A 141 -4.80 1.41 -9.17
N PHE A 142 -5.88 0.72 -9.53
CA PHE A 142 -6.54 -0.24 -8.65
C PHE A 142 -5.57 -1.35 -8.23
N VAL A 143 -4.89 -2.00 -9.17
CA VAL A 143 -3.98 -3.11 -8.87
C VAL A 143 -2.80 -2.62 -8.02
N LEU A 144 -2.25 -1.44 -8.30
CA LEU A 144 -1.20 -0.84 -7.47
C LEU A 144 -1.68 -0.61 -6.03
N GLY A 145 -2.90 -0.08 -5.84
CA GLY A 145 -3.51 0.09 -4.53
C GLY A 145 -3.79 -1.24 -3.83
N LEU A 146 -4.27 -2.24 -4.57
CA LEU A 146 -4.51 -3.60 -4.09
C LEU A 146 -3.23 -4.26 -3.57
N LEU A 147 -2.15 -4.18 -4.34
CA LEU A 147 -0.85 -4.74 -3.95
C LEU A 147 -0.24 -3.96 -2.78
N TYR A 148 -0.49 -2.66 -2.68
CA TYR A 148 -0.04 -1.85 -1.54
C TYR A 148 -0.76 -2.26 -0.26
N TRP A 149 -2.08 -2.41 -0.34
CA TRP A 149 -2.90 -2.97 0.71
C TRP A 149 -2.40 -4.36 1.15
N ALA A 150 -2.23 -5.29 0.21
CA ALA A 150 -1.72 -6.63 0.45
C ALA A 150 -0.25 -6.67 0.94
N SER A 151 0.48 -5.55 0.85
CA SER A 151 1.82 -5.38 1.42
C SER A 151 1.79 -4.95 2.90
N GLY A 152 0.61 -4.92 3.52
CA GLY A 152 0.41 -4.64 4.94
C GLY A 152 0.02 -3.19 5.25
N LYS A 153 -0.71 -2.56 4.34
CA LYS A 153 -1.23 -1.18 4.46
C LYS A 153 -2.76 -1.21 4.56
N PRO A 154 -3.31 -1.70 5.69
CA PRO A 154 -4.73 -2.04 5.83
C PRO A 154 -5.67 -0.84 5.60
N GLU A 155 -5.20 0.38 5.82
CA GLU A 155 -5.94 1.62 5.60
C GLU A 155 -6.38 1.82 4.13
N TYR A 156 -5.70 1.18 3.18
CA TYR A 156 -6.04 1.29 1.76
C TYR A 156 -7.24 0.42 1.36
N ARG A 157 -7.63 -0.57 2.18
CA ARG A 157 -8.75 -1.48 1.88
C ARG A 157 -10.04 -0.73 1.56
N GLU A 158 -10.38 0.29 2.36
CA GLU A 158 -11.61 1.08 2.21
C GLU A 158 -11.66 1.75 0.83
N SER A 159 -10.54 2.31 0.36
CA SER A 159 -10.46 2.96 -0.94
C SER A 159 -10.65 2.00 -2.13
N LEU A 160 -10.49 0.70 -1.91
CA LEU A 160 -10.60 -0.34 -2.93
C LEU A 160 -12.02 -0.91 -3.07
N GLN A 161 -12.91 -0.67 -2.10
CA GLN A 161 -14.24 -1.29 -2.07
C GLN A 161 -15.09 -0.93 -3.29
N SER A 162 -15.32 0.37 -3.51
CA SER A 162 -16.15 0.82 -4.64
C SER A 162 -15.50 0.52 -6.00
N PRO A 163 -14.21 0.82 -6.23
CA PRO A 163 -13.54 0.50 -7.49
C PRO A 163 -13.55 -0.99 -7.84
N PHE A 164 -13.41 -1.88 -6.84
CA PHE A 164 -13.39 -3.32 -7.09
C PHE A 164 -14.68 -3.80 -7.78
N LEU A 165 -15.84 -3.27 -7.39
CA LEU A 165 -17.12 -3.63 -8.00
C LEU A 165 -17.15 -3.36 -9.51
N ASN A 166 -16.45 -2.31 -9.96
CA ASN A 166 -16.44 -1.86 -11.34
C ASN A 166 -15.34 -2.49 -12.21
N LEU A 167 -14.47 -3.33 -11.64
CA LEU A 167 -13.40 -3.96 -12.43
C LEU A 167 -13.93 -4.96 -13.45
N ASN A 168 -13.20 -5.07 -14.56
CA ASN A 168 -13.43 -6.09 -15.56
C ASN A 168 -13.46 -7.50 -14.91
N PRO A 169 -14.47 -8.34 -15.21
CA PRO A 169 -14.55 -9.71 -14.69
C PRO A 169 -13.29 -10.55 -14.94
N SER A 170 -12.61 -10.38 -16.08
CA SER A 170 -11.35 -11.09 -16.35
C SER A 170 -10.25 -10.68 -15.38
N LEU A 171 -10.17 -9.40 -15.02
CA LEU A 171 -9.18 -8.91 -14.07
C LEU A 171 -9.50 -9.38 -12.65
N LYS A 172 -10.77 -9.35 -12.23
CA LYS A 172 -11.22 -9.92 -10.95
C LYS A 172 -10.85 -11.39 -10.80
N SER A 173 -11.08 -12.18 -11.85
CA SER A 173 -10.74 -13.61 -11.86
C SER A 173 -9.23 -13.82 -11.70
N GLU A 174 -8.41 -13.02 -12.39
CA GLU A 174 -6.95 -13.10 -12.29
C GLU A 174 -6.46 -12.68 -10.90
N ILE A 175 -7.01 -11.61 -10.32
CA ILE A 175 -6.71 -11.18 -8.94
C ILE A 175 -6.98 -12.31 -7.95
N LYS A 176 -8.14 -12.96 -8.07
CA LYS A 176 -8.51 -14.08 -7.22
C LYS A 176 -7.57 -15.28 -7.40
N GLN A 177 -7.22 -15.61 -8.64
CA GLN A 177 -6.34 -16.72 -8.95
C GLN A 177 -4.91 -16.49 -8.44
N LEU A 178 -4.34 -15.31 -8.69
CA LEU A 178 -2.93 -15.01 -8.36
C LEU A 178 -2.74 -14.66 -6.89
N PHE A 179 -3.70 -13.96 -6.27
CA PHE A 179 -3.53 -13.38 -4.94
C PHE A 179 -4.49 -13.94 -3.88
N GLY A 180 -5.47 -14.75 -4.27
CA GLY A 180 -6.51 -15.24 -3.36
C GLY A 180 -7.46 -14.14 -2.86
N ILE A 181 -7.40 -12.94 -3.46
CA ILE A 181 -8.21 -11.79 -3.07
C ILE A 181 -9.49 -11.77 -3.90
N ASP A 182 -10.62 -11.64 -3.21
CA ASP A 182 -11.95 -11.51 -3.80
C ASP A 182 -12.78 -10.45 -3.08
N GLU A 183 -14.04 -10.32 -3.48
CA GLU A 183 -14.96 -9.32 -2.91
C GLU A 183 -15.09 -9.44 -1.39
N SER A 184 -15.15 -10.66 -0.86
CA SER A 184 -15.24 -10.91 0.58
C SER A 184 -14.02 -10.38 1.34
N SER A 185 -12.84 -10.46 0.71
CA SER A 185 -11.57 -9.99 1.25
C SER A 185 -11.54 -8.46 1.37
N ILE A 186 -12.20 -7.77 0.44
CA ILE A 186 -12.23 -6.30 0.40
C ILE A 186 -13.34 -5.75 1.30
N GLN A 187 -14.48 -6.43 1.38
CA GLN A 187 -15.61 -6.03 2.22
C GLN A 187 -15.29 -6.16 3.71
N SER A 188 -14.57 -7.20 4.13
CA SER A 188 -14.27 -7.46 5.53
C SER A 188 -12.75 -7.47 5.80
N PRO A 189 -12.27 -6.82 6.89
CA PRO A 189 -10.83 -6.82 7.24
C PRO A 189 -10.31 -8.22 7.61
N PHE A 190 -11.20 -9.10 8.05
CA PHE A 190 -10.87 -10.48 8.41
C PHE A 190 -11.92 -11.42 7.83
N PHE A 191 -11.58 -12.70 7.72
CA PHE A 191 -12.50 -13.70 7.18
C PHE A 191 -13.82 -13.74 7.98
N ALA A 192 -14.94 -13.48 7.29
CA ALA A 192 -16.27 -13.64 7.86
C ALA A 192 -16.72 -15.11 7.69
N LYS A 193 -17.28 -15.71 8.75
CA LYS A 193 -17.78 -17.10 8.69
C LYS A 193 -18.89 -17.21 7.64
N VAL A 194 -18.72 -18.11 6.67
CA VAL A 194 -19.82 -18.63 5.86
C VAL A 194 -20.27 -19.96 6.48
N GLY A 195 -21.28 -19.92 7.36
CA GLY A 195 -21.99 -21.11 7.86
C GLY A 195 -21.47 -21.78 9.14
N ASN A 196 -22.20 -22.84 9.53
CA ASN A 196 -22.02 -23.65 10.73
C ASN A 196 -20.84 -24.63 10.60
N GLN A 197 -19.61 -24.13 10.56
CA GLN A 197 -18.44 -24.99 10.73
C GLN A 197 -18.07 -25.11 12.21
N SER A 198 -18.22 -26.33 12.72
CA SER A 198 -17.86 -26.85 14.03
C SER A 198 -16.47 -27.46 13.99
N GLU A 199 -15.44 -26.64 13.86
CA GLU A 199 -14.06 -27.07 14.10
C GLU A 199 -13.41 -26.14 15.11
N LYS A 200 -12.46 -26.68 15.90
CA LYS A 200 -11.67 -25.93 16.87
C LYS A 200 -11.23 -24.61 16.23
N PRO A 201 -11.34 -23.46 16.91
CA PRO A 201 -11.06 -22.18 16.29
C PRO A 201 -9.56 -22.12 15.96
N ASN A 202 -9.20 -22.36 14.71
CA ASN A 202 -7.88 -21.97 14.23
C ASN A 202 -7.88 -20.44 14.24
N PHE A 203 -7.08 -19.85 15.12
CA PHE A 203 -7.01 -18.41 15.30
C PHE A 203 -5.57 -17.96 15.17
N HIS A 204 -5.42 -16.76 14.63
CA HIS A 204 -4.15 -16.06 14.55
C HIS A 204 -4.03 -15.10 15.73
N PHE A 205 -2.80 -14.93 16.21
CA PHE A 205 -2.47 -14.04 17.30
C PHE A 205 -1.30 -13.14 16.89
N ARG A 206 -1.50 -11.83 16.99
CA ARG A 206 -0.47 -10.82 16.74
C ARG A 206 -0.49 -9.79 17.87
N PHE A 207 0.69 -9.32 18.28
CA PHE A 207 0.78 -8.12 19.10
C PHE A 207 1.23 -6.94 18.22
N ILE A 208 0.70 -5.77 18.51
CA ILE A 208 1.09 -4.50 17.90
C ILE A 208 1.92 -3.78 18.95
N SER A 209 3.23 -3.65 18.66
CA SER A 209 4.17 -3.00 19.57
C SER A 209 3.80 -1.53 19.72
N GLY A 210 3.40 -1.14 20.92
CA GLY A 210 3.11 0.25 21.22
C GLY A 210 4.26 0.98 21.89
N TYR A 211 5.27 0.32 22.44
CA TYR A 211 6.31 1.04 23.20
C TYR A 211 7.39 1.67 22.31
N THR A 212 7.80 2.89 22.64
CA THR A 212 8.72 3.70 21.83
C THR A 212 10.09 3.07 21.62
N LEU A 213 10.66 2.38 22.63
CA LEU A 213 11.95 1.67 22.46
C LEU A 213 11.89 0.53 21.43
N PHE A 214 10.70 0.00 21.13
CA PHE A 214 10.49 -1.08 20.18
C PHE A 214 9.71 -0.60 18.94
N GLY A 215 9.85 0.68 18.58
CA GLY A 215 9.28 1.26 17.37
C GLY A 215 7.78 1.57 17.43
N GLY A 216 7.16 1.54 18.62
CA GLY A 216 5.79 1.98 18.83
C GLY A 216 5.65 3.47 19.19
N SER A 217 4.43 3.94 19.39
CA SER A 217 4.12 5.37 19.62
C SER A 217 3.49 5.68 20.99
N PHE A 218 3.32 4.68 21.85
CA PHE A 218 2.66 4.79 23.14
C PHE A 218 3.64 5.14 24.25
N GLN A 219 3.29 6.20 24.96
CA GLN A 219 4.00 6.73 26.13
C GLN A 219 3.38 6.23 27.43
N GLN A 220 2.11 5.82 27.41
CA GLN A 220 1.36 5.29 28.53
C GLN A 220 0.64 4.00 28.12
N LEU A 221 0.05 3.30 29.09
CA LEU A 221 -0.72 2.09 28.82
C LEU A 221 -1.90 2.41 27.88
N PRO A 222 -2.05 1.67 26.77
CA PRO A 222 -3.07 1.95 25.78
C PRO A 222 -4.47 1.59 26.28
N ILE A 223 -5.44 2.42 25.91
CA ILE A 223 -6.86 2.21 26.20
C ILE A 223 -7.62 2.27 24.87
N LEU A 224 -8.51 1.31 24.65
CA LEU A 224 -9.34 1.24 23.46
C LEU A 224 -10.56 2.14 23.56
N TYR A 225 -10.89 2.78 22.45
CA TYR A 225 -12.07 3.60 22.25
C TYR A 225 -12.74 3.20 20.93
N LEU A 226 -14.05 3.43 20.85
CA LEU A 226 -14.82 3.25 19.62
C LEU A 226 -15.50 4.57 19.26
N ASP A 227 -15.39 4.95 17.99
CA ASP A 227 -16.11 6.08 17.41
C ASP A 227 -16.76 5.62 16.10
N LEU A 228 -18.08 5.40 16.14
CA LEU A 228 -18.83 4.70 15.09
C LEU A 228 -18.23 3.30 14.82
N GLU A 229 -17.52 3.14 13.71
CA GLU A 229 -16.82 1.90 13.33
C GLU A 229 -15.31 1.99 13.49
N LYS A 230 -14.78 3.17 13.84
CA LYS A 230 -13.33 3.41 13.95
C LYS A 230 -12.84 2.94 15.30
N ILE A 231 -11.79 2.13 15.25
CA ILE A 231 -11.06 1.66 16.43
C ILE A 231 -10.02 2.70 16.77
N LEU A 232 -10.16 3.30 17.95
CA LEU A 232 -9.27 4.33 18.44
C LEU A 232 -8.47 3.83 19.64
N VAL A 233 -7.27 4.36 19.80
CA VAL A 233 -6.36 4.02 20.90
C VAL A 233 -5.84 5.30 21.52
N SER A 234 -6.03 5.47 22.82
CA SER A 234 -5.38 6.55 23.57
C SER A 234 -4.17 6.02 24.32
N SER A 235 -3.10 6.78 24.35
CA SER A 235 -1.93 6.57 25.21
C SER A 235 -1.60 7.91 25.89
N GLY A 236 -2.19 8.15 27.06
CA GLY A 236 -2.08 9.43 27.77
C GLY A 236 -2.79 10.53 27.00
N GLU A 237 -2.04 11.55 26.58
CA GLU A 237 -2.58 12.69 25.80
C GLU A 237 -2.61 12.43 24.29
N THR A 238 -1.93 11.37 23.83
CA THR A 238 -1.86 11.02 22.41
C THR A 238 -2.99 10.08 21.99
N TRP A 239 -3.50 10.28 20.78
CA TRP A 239 -4.60 9.50 20.20
C TRP A 239 -4.23 8.96 18.83
N PHE A 240 -4.70 7.75 18.56
CA PHE A 240 -4.42 7.04 17.32
C PHE A 240 -5.69 6.39 16.76
N GLN A 241 -5.85 6.40 15.45
CA GLN A 241 -6.76 5.50 14.74
C GLN A 241 -6.00 4.23 14.36
N LEU A 242 -6.56 3.09 14.74
CA LEU A 242 -6.01 1.77 14.44
C LEU A 242 -6.72 1.17 13.22
N PHE A 243 -5.95 0.82 12.20
CA PHE A 243 -6.39 -0.04 11.11
C PHE A 243 -5.73 -1.40 11.24
N VAL A 244 -6.54 -2.44 11.13
CA VAL A 244 -6.09 -3.83 11.18
C VAL A 244 -6.86 -4.65 10.15
N ASP A 245 -6.15 -5.60 9.55
CA ASP A 245 -6.72 -6.65 8.71
C ASP A 245 -5.82 -7.89 8.73
N GLU A 246 -6.11 -8.86 7.87
CA GLU A 246 -5.30 -10.07 7.73
C GLU A 246 -3.88 -9.83 7.18
N PHE A 247 -3.65 -8.74 6.43
CA PHE A 247 -2.39 -8.44 5.74
C PHE A 247 -1.45 -7.55 6.57
N GLY A 248 -1.97 -6.74 7.49
CA GLY A 248 -1.21 -5.66 8.10
C GLY A 248 -1.90 -4.94 9.25
N THR A 249 -1.18 -3.99 9.82
CA THR A 249 -1.63 -3.16 10.93
C THR A 249 -0.98 -1.78 10.79
N SER A 250 -1.76 -0.72 10.94
CA SER A 250 -1.26 0.66 10.93
C SER A 250 -1.92 1.49 12.02
N LEU A 251 -1.13 2.40 12.61
CA LEU A 251 -1.56 3.33 13.67
C LEU A 251 -1.33 4.75 13.18
N TYR A 252 -2.40 5.52 13.02
CA TYR A 252 -2.33 6.91 12.56
C TYR A 252 -2.58 7.87 13.72
N PRO A 253 -1.68 8.83 13.98
CA PRO A 253 -1.94 9.88 14.95
C PRO A 253 -3.17 10.70 14.54
N ILE A 254 -4.04 10.97 15.52
CA ILE A 254 -5.24 11.80 15.35
C ILE A 254 -5.38 12.77 16.53
N GLU A 255 -6.22 13.78 16.35
CA GLU A 255 -6.71 14.57 17.48
C GLU A 255 -7.77 13.80 18.26
N LYS A 256 -7.96 14.16 19.53
CA LYS A 256 -8.96 13.54 20.39
C LYS A 256 -10.37 13.83 19.88
N THR A 257 -11.15 12.78 19.61
CA THR A 257 -12.55 12.90 19.21
C THR A 257 -13.48 13.05 20.40
N GLN A 258 -14.46 13.96 20.32
CA GLN A 258 -15.45 14.17 21.39
C GLN A 258 -16.49 13.04 21.48
N SER A 259 -16.76 12.35 20.36
CA SER A 259 -17.72 11.23 20.26
C SER A 259 -17.16 9.87 20.71
N ALA A 260 -15.85 9.80 21.02
CA ALA A 260 -15.18 8.54 21.32
C ALA A 260 -15.68 7.94 22.64
N VAL A 261 -16.18 6.70 22.59
CA VAL A 261 -16.63 5.95 23.76
C VAL A 261 -15.51 5.05 24.25
N ARG A 262 -15.15 5.18 25.54
CA ARG A 262 -14.14 4.31 26.16
C ARG A 262 -14.66 2.89 26.24
N MET A 263 -13.86 1.94 25.78
CA MET A 263 -14.16 0.52 25.92
C MET A 263 -13.53 0.01 27.22
N SER A 264 -14.30 -0.71 28.03
CA SER A 264 -13.79 -1.32 29.28
C SER A 264 -14.39 -2.68 29.55
N ASP A 265 -15.05 -3.29 28.57
CA ASP A 265 -15.70 -4.56 28.77
C ASP A 265 -14.68 -5.69 28.85
N LYS A 266 -15.03 -6.71 29.65
CA LYS A 266 -14.30 -7.97 29.63
C LYS A 266 -14.67 -8.71 28.34
N PRO A 267 -13.70 -9.39 27.69
CA PRO A 267 -13.99 -10.20 26.51
C PRO A 267 -15.13 -11.18 26.77
N SER A 268 -15.97 -11.42 25.77
CA SER A 268 -17.10 -12.33 25.87
C SER A 268 -16.63 -13.78 26.08
N ASN A 269 -17.56 -14.64 26.48
CA ASN A 269 -17.27 -16.07 26.65
C ASN A 269 -16.80 -16.74 25.35
N LEU A 270 -17.05 -16.13 24.18
CA LEU A 270 -16.59 -16.63 22.89
C LEU A 270 -15.06 -16.59 22.78
N TRP A 271 -14.43 -15.50 23.20
CA TRP A 271 -13.00 -15.28 22.99
C TRP A 271 -12.14 -15.66 24.20
N LYS A 272 -12.72 -15.74 25.40
CA LYS A 272 -11.99 -16.15 26.63
C LYS A 272 -11.11 -17.40 26.46
N PRO A 273 -11.57 -18.51 25.86
CA PRO A 273 -10.74 -19.69 25.68
C PRO A 273 -9.55 -19.47 24.74
N MET A 274 -9.64 -18.55 23.78
CA MET A 274 -8.54 -18.21 22.87
C MET A 274 -7.51 -17.32 23.57
N ILE A 275 -7.99 -16.35 24.38
CA ILE A 275 -7.13 -15.49 25.18
C ILE A 275 -6.31 -16.33 26.15
N GLN A 276 -6.94 -17.24 26.89
CA GLN A 276 -6.28 -18.12 27.88
C GLN A 276 -5.15 -18.98 27.32
N GLN A 277 -5.14 -19.24 26.01
CA GLN A 277 -4.05 -19.98 25.36
C GLN A 277 -2.78 -19.15 25.17
N LYS A 278 -2.87 -17.81 25.24
CA LYS A 278 -1.76 -16.89 24.95
C LYS A 278 -1.47 -15.91 26.08
N LEU A 279 -2.49 -15.50 26.83
CA LEU A 279 -2.48 -14.41 27.80
C LEU A 279 -3.39 -14.73 28.99
N ASP A 280 -3.21 -14.03 30.11
CA ASP A 280 -4.12 -14.12 31.25
C ASP A 280 -5.26 -13.07 31.12
N PRO A 281 -6.53 -13.51 30.97
CA PRO A 281 -7.67 -12.60 30.85
C PRO A 281 -7.86 -11.67 32.06
N SER A 282 -7.30 -12.01 33.23
CA SER A 282 -7.40 -11.18 34.45
C SER A 282 -6.66 -9.84 34.32
N PHE A 283 -5.72 -9.73 33.38
CA PHE A 283 -4.96 -8.51 33.11
C PHE A 283 -5.64 -7.59 32.09
N VAL A 284 -6.74 -8.02 31.45
CA VAL A 284 -7.41 -7.24 30.40
C VAL A 284 -8.05 -5.97 30.96
N THR A 285 -7.74 -4.83 30.34
CA THR A 285 -8.23 -3.50 30.75
C THR A 285 -9.26 -2.91 29.80
N SER A 286 -9.19 -3.25 28.52
CA SER A 286 -10.18 -2.87 27.52
C SER A 286 -10.22 -3.89 26.40
N SER A 287 -11.39 -4.08 25.79
CA SER A 287 -11.56 -4.97 24.63
C SER A 287 -12.52 -4.39 23.61
N ILE A 288 -12.25 -4.65 22.33
CA ILE A 288 -13.19 -4.46 21.22
C ILE A 288 -13.37 -5.80 20.53
N GLU A 289 -14.60 -6.32 20.56
CA GLU A 289 -14.98 -7.56 19.89
C GLU A 289 -15.81 -7.30 18.65
N LYS A 290 -15.49 -8.04 17.60
CA LYS A 290 -16.30 -8.25 16.40
C LYS A 290 -16.37 -9.75 16.14
N ASP A 291 -17.22 -10.18 15.22
CA ASP A 291 -17.40 -11.62 14.93
C ASP A 291 -16.12 -12.31 14.43
N SER A 292 -15.27 -11.56 13.72
CA SER A 292 -14.08 -12.07 13.06
C SER A 292 -12.77 -11.78 13.81
N PHE A 293 -12.77 -10.85 14.77
CA PHE A 293 -11.58 -10.49 15.54
C PHE A 293 -11.89 -9.89 16.93
N LEU A 294 -10.87 -9.90 17.78
CA LEU A 294 -10.83 -9.27 19.09
C LEU A 294 -9.53 -8.48 19.22
N ILE A 295 -9.62 -7.25 19.71
CA ILE A 295 -8.45 -6.48 20.19
C ILE A 295 -8.58 -6.27 21.69
N ILE A 296 -7.49 -6.49 22.43
CA ILE A 296 -7.41 -6.21 23.87
C ILE A 296 -6.16 -5.41 24.24
N THR A 297 -6.25 -4.72 25.39
CA THR A 297 -5.10 -4.15 26.12
C THR A 297 -4.99 -4.75 27.51
N LEU A 298 -3.79 -4.72 28.08
CA LEU A 298 -3.50 -5.28 29.41
C LEU A 298 -2.97 -4.20 30.37
N ARG A 299 -3.25 -4.36 31.67
CA ARG A 299 -2.82 -3.43 32.75
C ARG A 299 -1.30 -3.27 32.92
N ASN A 300 -0.51 -4.15 32.34
CA ASN A 300 0.95 -4.21 32.48
C ASN A 300 1.67 -4.27 31.12
N SER A 301 1.02 -3.87 30.04
CA SER A 301 1.59 -3.94 28.70
C SER A 301 1.29 -2.68 27.88
N TYR A 302 2.31 -2.20 27.18
CA TYR A 302 2.19 -1.14 26.18
C TYR A 302 1.77 -1.68 24.81
N GLN A 303 1.35 -2.94 24.71
CA GLN A 303 0.98 -3.57 23.43
C GLN A 303 -0.53 -3.64 23.26
N LEU A 304 -0.96 -3.68 21.99
CA LEU A 304 -2.29 -4.14 21.62
C LEU A 304 -2.19 -5.60 21.21
N TYR A 305 -3.16 -6.41 21.60
CA TYR A 305 -3.19 -7.82 21.25
C TYR A 305 -4.39 -8.11 20.37
N LEU A 306 -4.12 -8.57 19.15
CA LEU A 306 -5.11 -8.88 18.14
C LEU A 306 -5.25 -10.41 18.02
N PHE A 307 -6.47 -10.88 18.18
CA PHE A 307 -6.90 -12.24 17.91
C PHE A 307 -7.85 -12.20 16.73
N TYR A 308 -7.66 -13.05 15.72
CA TYR A 308 -8.57 -13.07 14.58
C TYR A 308 -8.63 -14.44 13.95
N LYS A 309 -9.69 -14.69 13.19
CA LYS A 309 -9.79 -15.83 12.29
C LYS A 309 -9.38 -15.35 10.89
N GLY A 310 -8.45 -16.04 10.26
CA GLY A 310 -7.87 -15.62 9.00
C GLY A 310 -7.52 -16.82 8.12
N ARG A 311 -7.35 -16.56 6.83
CA ARG A 311 -6.90 -17.59 5.88
C ARG A 311 -5.47 -18.02 6.27
N THR A 312 -5.22 -19.33 6.23
CA THR A 312 -3.87 -19.90 6.41
C THR A 312 -3.04 -19.71 5.16
#